data_AF-A0AAV5WC43-F1
#
_entry.id   AF-A0AAV5WC43-F1
#
_cell.length_a   1.000
_cell.length_b   1.000
_cell.length_c   1.000
_cell.angle_alpha   90.00
_cell.angle_beta   90.00
_cell.angle_gamma   90.00
#
_symmetry.space_group_name_H-M   'P 1'
#
loop_
_entity.id
_entity.type
_entity.pdbx_description
1 polymer ?
#
loop_
_entity_poly.entity_id
_entity_poly.type
_entity_poly.pdbx_seq_one_letter_code
_entity_poly.pdbx_strand_id
1 'polypeptide(L)'
;YQENAPTRMFFNQRSEDDEHSMELLCLRFQEMFSEMDDNEKKYWLTKIIEDLLTDESPKRQIYEKTIDRIVEDAYRAGVITALLMMTCQLNTCDFTLKHPFDSSKLCRIKDNLRLLNYKGVRYFFKQLYEKMTFVPQEISPAQREMLTPLEELLLHIMKRDSNVIPALFVATEINNMTRQRSLMFARVMETAIQMENTFRPLAELSYVTARTYLFPIPAHPSFITTAPLWKLDPTCAFITHRLHLPFRIELYSPQFYALLMVMRQQKNKDAFLYQNMIKQTVASTGGGKAALDNIILFLMGDAMLYMERFPSQSENVSIVWDNITLALHTLLHYQWCDMNRFLAVLSKTVQKSGCRRARDEVMWTLLQNISYLQRSGPSFKASLAAIAEIYSYLYDKEESSVTSSDCPLKMVRSLSPACLWIDLTGGNESLPPPSAFLARQIEFITKRDPSEVPTDAMLAVIVNAFIKDGTQRLEWKTAMDSLISQLNAEGVFYPGEHKTIAHYVPFKYELLAALGLKGQVAMLQQLLQDMKAMTNDPNCALPSPAMIETAARLSCLLESDRTLGSIFARFVDEQRVDGSNFRFMYILTEMMTFRCFNQ
;
A
#
# COMPACT_ATOMS: atom_id res chain seq x y z
N TYR A 1 -9.88 10.24 -48.70
CA TYR A 1 -10.03 8.94 -48.01
C TYR A 1 -11.26 8.86 -47.08
N GLN A 2 -12.24 9.79 -47.15
CA GLN A 2 -13.42 9.81 -46.24
C GLN A 2 -14.78 9.58 -46.93
N GLU A 3 -14.83 9.22 -48.21
CA GLU A 3 -16.11 9.08 -48.97
C GLU A 3 -16.70 7.66 -49.02
N ASN A 4 -15.99 6.63 -48.56
CA ASN A 4 -16.39 5.22 -48.77
C ASN A 4 -16.93 4.50 -47.50
N ALA A 5 -17.78 5.15 -46.70
CA ALA A 5 -18.58 4.40 -45.73
C ALA A 5 -19.83 3.86 -46.45
N PRO A 6 -20.04 2.53 -46.55
CA PRO A 6 -21.16 1.94 -47.31
C PRO A 6 -22.53 2.36 -46.75
N THR A 7 -22.59 2.73 -45.47
CA THR A 7 -23.76 3.30 -44.79
C THR A 7 -24.13 4.67 -45.34
N ARG A 8 -23.16 5.54 -45.70
CA ARG A 8 -23.41 6.91 -46.18
C ARG A 8 -24.09 6.97 -47.55
N MET A 9 -23.89 5.97 -48.40
CA MET A 9 -24.56 5.91 -49.72
C MET A 9 -26.08 5.85 -49.62
N PHE A 10 -26.62 5.27 -48.54
CA PHE A 10 -28.07 5.22 -48.28
C PHE A 10 -28.67 6.58 -47.89
N PHE A 11 -27.85 7.54 -47.43
CA PHE A 11 -28.31 8.83 -46.91
C PHE A 11 -27.93 10.03 -47.79
N ASN A 12 -26.90 9.89 -48.65
CA ASN A 12 -26.31 11.01 -49.42
C ASN A 12 -27.22 11.62 -50.52
N GLN A 13 -28.25 10.90 -50.99
CA GLN A 13 -29.12 11.32 -52.10
C GLN A 13 -30.34 12.17 -51.70
N ARG A 14 -30.48 12.58 -50.43
CA ARG A 14 -31.75 13.13 -49.92
C ARG A 14 -31.81 14.67 -49.84
N SER A 15 -32.96 15.22 -50.24
CA SER A 15 -33.48 16.51 -49.79
C SER A 15 -34.49 16.29 -48.64
N GLU A 16 -34.88 17.34 -47.93
CA GLU A 16 -35.77 17.27 -46.76
C GLU A 16 -37.20 16.73 -47.06
N ASP A 17 -37.59 16.59 -48.33
CA ASP A 17 -38.99 16.39 -48.77
C ASP A 17 -39.33 14.99 -49.33
N ASP A 18 -38.45 13.99 -49.25
CA ASP A 18 -38.68 12.67 -49.88
C ASP A 18 -39.31 11.64 -48.91
N GLU A 19 -40.60 11.82 -48.62
CA GLU A 19 -41.34 11.04 -47.62
C GLU A 19 -41.48 9.54 -47.98
N HIS A 20 -41.62 9.23 -49.26
CA HIS A 20 -41.73 7.85 -49.77
C HIS A 20 -40.44 7.05 -49.57
N SER A 21 -39.29 7.69 -49.83
CA SER A 21 -37.97 7.09 -49.58
C SER A 21 -37.72 6.85 -48.09
N MET A 22 -38.31 7.65 -47.19
CA MET A 22 -38.22 7.46 -45.74
C MET A 22 -38.98 6.23 -45.27
N GLU A 23 -40.22 6.04 -45.73
CA GLU A 23 -41.03 4.86 -45.39
C GLU A 23 -40.36 3.55 -45.83
N LEU A 24 -39.80 3.51 -47.04
CA LEU A 24 -39.08 2.34 -47.55
C LEU A 24 -37.86 1.99 -46.68
N LEU A 25 -37.16 3.02 -46.18
CA LEU A 25 -36.00 2.83 -45.31
C LEU A 25 -36.40 2.38 -43.91
N CYS A 26 -37.50 2.88 -43.35
CA CYS A 26 -38.06 2.38 -42.10
C CYS A 26 -38.46 0.90 -42.22
N LEU A 27 -39.12 0.50 -43.31
CA LEU A 27 -39.52 -0.89 -43.57
C LEU A 27 -38.31 -1.82 -43.68
N ARG A 28 -37.30 -1.45 -44.48
CA ARG A 28 -36.07 -2.26 -44.61
C ARG A 28 -35.30 -2.36 -43.30
N PHE A 29 -35.27 -1.27 -42.52
CA PHE A 29 -34.63 -1.28 -41.21
C PHE A 29 -35.36 -2.22 -40.25
N GLN A 30 -36.70 -2.21 -40.26
CA GLN A 30 -37.52 -3.12 -39.45
C GLN A 30 -37.30 -4.58 -39.85
N GLU A 31 -37.33 -4.91 -41.15
CA GLU A 31 -37.06 -6.27 -41.65
C GLU A 31 -35.69 -6.76 -41.18
N MET A 32 -34.63 -5.98 -41.43
CA MET A 32 -33.27 -6.35 -41.08
C MET A 32 -33.06 -6.51 -39.57
N PHE A 33 -33.60 -5.60 -38.76
CA PHE A 33 -33.44 -5.66 -37.30
C PHE A 33 -34.34 -6.72 -36.66
N SER A 34 -35.44 -7.14 -37.30
CA SER A 34 -36.31 -8.19 -36.75
C SER A 34 -35.63 -9.56 -36.65
N GLU A 35 -34.63 -9.81 -37.50
CA GLU A 35 -33.86 -11.06 -37.56
C GLU A 35 -32.63 -11.06 -36.63
N MET A 36 -32.27 -9.91 -36.05
CA MET A 36 -31.06 -9.73 -35.24
C MET A 36 -31.31 -9.92 -33.73
N ASP A 37 -30.26 -10.31 -33.00
CA ASP A 37 -30.28 -10.31 -31.55
C ASP A 37 -30.08 -8.89 -30.94
N ASP A 38 -30.35 -8.72 -29.65
CA ASP A 38 -30.26 -7.40 -29.00
C ASP A 38 -28.84 -6.80 -28.98
N ASN A 39 -27.80 -7.64 -29.02
CA ASN A 39 -26.41 -7.18 -29.01
C ASN A 39 -25.98 -6.70 -30.41
N GLU A 40 -26.39 -7.43 -31.45
CA GLU A 40 -26.20 -7.09 -32.86
C GLU A 40 -26.93 -5.79 -33.19
N LYS A 41 -28.19 -5.65 -32.76
CA LYS A 41 -28.96 -4.41 -32.92
C LYS A 41 -28.21 -3.21 -32.33
N LYS A 42 -27.69 -3.36 -31.11
CA LYS A 42 -26.92 -2.29 -30.42
C LYS A 42 -25.62 -1.96 -31.14
N TYR A 43 -24.88 -2.97 -31.61
CA TYR A 43 -23.63 -2.79 -32.33
C TYR A 43 -23.85 -2.03 -33.65
N TRP A 44 -24.81 -2.47 -34.48
CA TRP A 44 -25.09 -1.84 -35.76
C TRP A 44 -25.61 -0.41 -35.63
N LEU A 45 -26.50 -0.15 -34.67
CA LEU A 45 -26.96 1.21 -34.37
C LEU A 45 -25.80 2.13 -33.96
N THR A 46 -24.89 1.65 -33.12
CA THR A 46 -23.71 2.44 -32.71
C THR A 46 -22.82 2.75 -33.91
N LYS A 47 -22.56 1.75 -34.76
CA LYS A 47 -21.74 1.91 -35.96
C LYS A 47 -22.35 2.87 -36.98
N ILE A 48 -23.67 2.80 -37.19
CA ILE A 48 -24.40 3.74 -38.07
C ILE A 48 -24.25 5.17 -37.56
N ILE A 49 -24.39 5.37 -36.24
CA ILE A 49 -24.23 6.68 -35.62
C ILE A 49 -22.78 7.19 -35.77
N GLU A 50 -21.76 6.36 -35.54
CA GLU A 50 -20.36 6.74 -35.72
C GLU A 50 -20.01 7.11 -37.18
N ASP A 51 -20.49 6.32 -38.15
CA ASP A 51 -20.25 6.54 -39.58
C ASP A 51 -20.92 7.83 -40.10
N LEU A 52 -22.09 8.18 -39.56
CA LEU A 52 -22.88 9.33 -40.01
C LEU A 52 -22.55 10.64 -39.26
N LEU A 53 -22.09 10.56 -38.01
CA LEU A 53 -21.69 11.74 -37.22
C LEU A 53 -20.25 12.19 -37.45
N THR A 54 -19.46 11.45 -38.23
CA THR A 54 -18.11 11.85 -38.68
C THR A 54 -18.13 12.83 -39.86
N ASP A 55 -19.31 13.23 -40.35
CA ASP A 55 -19.48 14.23 -41.40
C ASP A 55 -19.62 15.65 -40.80
N GLU A 56 -18.74 16.58 -41.18
CA GLU A 56 -18.79 17.98 -40.75
C GLU A 56 -19.70 18.86 -41.65
N SER A 57 -20.38 18.26 -42.63
CA SER A 57 -21.29 18.97 -43.54
C SER A 57 -22.60 19.42 -42.86
N PRO A 58 -23.31 20.45 -43.39
CA PRO A 58 -24.62 20.86 -42.88
C PRO A 58 -25.71 19.78 -43.03
N LYS A 59 -25.45 18.69 -43.77
CA LYS A 59 -26.36 17.54 -43.91
C LYS A 59 -26.48 16.71 -42.64
N ARG A 60 -25.62 16.94 -41.64
CA ARG A 60 -25.65 16.24 -40.35
C ARG A 60 -27.02 16.31 -39.66
N GLN A 61 -27.72 17.44 -39.73
CA GLN A 61 -29.07 17.57 -39.17
C GLN A 61 -30.11 16.70 -39.90
N ILE A 62 -29.95 16.50 -41.21
CA ILE A 62 -30.81 15.63 -42.01
C ILE A 62 -30.59 14.18 -41.59
N TYR A 63 -29.33 13.77 -41.37
CA TYR A 63 -29.01 12.43 -40.86
C TYR A 63 -29.56 12.20 -39.46
N GLU A 64 -29.43 13.18 -38.57
CA GLU A 64 -30.00 13.14 -37.22
C GLU A 64 -31.52 12.90 -37.25
N LYS A 65 -32.27 13.74 -37.99
CA LYS A 65 -33.74 13.60 -38.13
C LYS A 65 -34.13 12.24 -38.74
N THR A 66 -33.36 11.78 -39.72
CA THR A 66 -33.60 10.50 -40.40
C THR A 66 -33.45 9.32 -39.44
N ILE A 67 -32.36 9.29 -38.67
CA ILE A 67 -32.10 8.23 -37.69
C ILE A 67 -33.20 8.25 -36.62
N ASP A 68 -33.57 9.43 -36.11
CA ASP A 68 -34.63 9.52 -35.10
C ASP A 68 -35.96 8.92 -35.60
N ARG A 69 -36.37 9.23 -36.84
CA ARG A 69 -37.61 8.69 -37.43
C ARG A 69 -37.55 7.16 -37.59
N ILE A 70 -36.42 6.64 -38.09
CA ILE A 70 -36.20 5.19 -38.23
C ILE A 70 -36.32 4.48 -36.88
N VAL A 71 -35.68 5.03 -35.85
CA VAL A 71 -35.63 4.41 -34.52
C VAL A 71 -37.01 4.53 -33.83
N GLU A 72 -37.74 5.63 -34.01
CA GLU A 72 -39.12 5.78 -33.52
C GLU A 72 -40.08 4.77 -34.18
N ASP A 73 -40.01 4.59 -35.50
CA ASP A 73 -40.85 3.62 -36.21
C ASP A 73 -40.46 2.17 -35.88
N ALA A 74 -39.17 1.87 -35.69
CA ALA A 74 -38.72 0.56 -35.22
C ALA A 74 -39.21 0.24 -33.80
N TYR A 75 -39.28 1.25 -32.91
CA TYR A 75 -39.87 1.09 -31.58
C TYR A 75 -41.39 0.85 -31.66
N ARG A 76 -42.12 1.61 -32.48
CA ARG A 76 -43.57 1.42 -32.68
C ARG A 76 -43.90 0.04 -33.24
N ALA A 77 -43.04 -0.51 -34.09
CA ALA A 77 -43.16 -1.86 -34.62
C ALA A 77 -42.73 -2.97 -33.63
N GLY A 78 -42.21 -2.62 -32.44
CA GLY A 78 -41.77 -3.58 -31.43
C GLY A 78 -40.44 -4.27 -31.73
N VAL A 79 -39.68 -3.78 -32.71
CA VAL A 79 -38.40 -4.37 -33.14
C VAL A 79 -37.25 -4.05 -32.17
N ILE A 80 -37.29 -2.84 -31.57
CA ILE A 80 -36.32 -2.37 -30.59
C ILE A 80 -36.99 -1.94 -29.28
N THR A 81 -36.23 -1.97 -28.19
CA THR A 81 -36.71 -1.52 -26.88
C THR A 81 -36.73 0.02 -26.77
N ALA A 82 -37.59 0.56 -25.89
CA ALA A 82 -37.62 2.00 -25.60
C ALA A 82 -36.26 2.53 -25.09
N LEU A 83 -35.50 1.69 -24.37
CA LEU A 83 -34.15 2.06 -23.90
C LEU A 83 -33.20 2.23 -25.08
N LEU A 84 -33.19 1.28 -26.01
CA LEU A 84 -32.34 1.36 -27.20
C LEU A 84 -32.69 2.59 -28.03
N MET A 85 -33.99 2.85 -28.24
CA MET A 85 -34.49 4.04 -28.91
C MET A 85 -33.92 5.33 -28.29
N MET A 86 -34.14 5.55 -27.00
CA MET A 86 -33.68 6.77 -26.32
C MET A 86 -32.15 6.88 -26.29
N THR A 87 -31.42 5.77 -26.13
CA THR A 87 -29.95 5.81 -26.17
C THR A 87 -29.41 6.15 -27.55
N CYS A 88 -30.06 5.68 -28.63
CA CYS A 88 -29.70 6.06 -29.99
C CYS A 88 -29.99 7.53 -30.25
N GLN A 89 -31.19 8.00 -29.91
CA GLN A 89 -31.57 9.42 -30.00
C GLN A 89 -30.57 10.32 -29.25
N LEU A 90 -30.18 9.94 -28.02
CA LEU A 90 -29.15 10.64 -27.26
C LEU A 90 -27.79 10.64 -27.96
N ASN A 91 -27.36 9.50 -28.50
CA ASN A 91 -26.05 9.36 -29.15
C ASN A 91 -25.94 10.13 -30.46
N THR A 92 -27.07 10.46 -31.12
CA THR A 92 -27.08 11.30 -32.32
C THR A 92 -26.85 12.79 -32.03
N CYS A 93 -27.14 13.26 -30.81
CA CYS A 93 -26.95 14.66 -30.44
C CYS A 93 -25.46 15.03 -30.34
N ASP A 94 -25.09 16.19 -30.91
CA ASP A 94 -23.72 16.69 -30.84
C ASP A 94 -23.43 17.47 -29.55
N PHE A 95 -22.95 16.76 -28.53
CA PHE A 95 -22.56 17.38 -27.26
C PHE A 95 -21.29 18.24 -27.37
N THR A 96 -20.53 18.20 -28.48
CA THR A 96 -19.40 19.11 -28.70
C THR A 96 -19.84 20.53 -29.07
N LEU A 97 -21.13 20.72 -29.37
CA LEU A 97 -21.76 21.98 -29.77
C LEU A 97 -21.14 22.66 -31.00
N LYS A 98 -20.34 21.92 -31.78
CA LYS A 98 -19.83 22.38 -33.09
C LYS A 98 -20.96 22.52 -34.10
N HIS A 99 -21.95 21.63 -34.03
CA HIS A 99 -23.14 21.65 -34.86
C HIS A 99 -24.39 21.75 -33.99
N PRO A 100 -25.39 22.57 -34.37
CA PRO A 100 -26.65 22.63 -33.64
C PRO A 100 -27.45 21.34 -33.83
N PHE A 101 -27.96 20.78 -32.74
CA PHE A 101 -28.83 19.60 -32.74
C PHE A 101 -30.29 19.98 -32.39
N ASP A 102 -31.24 19.10 -32.68
CA ASP A 102 -32.66 19.36 -32.42
C ASP A 102 -32.98 19.29 -30.92
N SER A 103 -33.16 20.45 -30.29
CA SER A 103 -33.46 20.56 -28.86
C SER A 103 -34.84 19.99 -28.48
N SER A 104 -35.78 19.89 -29.44
CA SER A 104 -37.09 19.29 -29.22
C SER A 104 -37.02 17.78 -28.97
N LYS A 105 -35.94 17.13 -29.44
CA LYS A 105 -35.66 15.72 -29.18
C LYS A 105 -35.50 15.43 -27.69
N LEU A 106 -34.82 16.29 -26.96
CA LEU A 106 -34.61 16.13 -25.52
C LEU A 106 -35.93 16.28 -24.74
N CYS A 107 -36.84 17.13 -25.21
CA CYS A 107 -38.20 17.22 -24.68
C CYS A 107 -38.96 15.89 -24.90
N ARG A 108 -38.90 15.32 -26.11
CA ARG A 108 -39.51 14.01 -26.41
C ARG A 108 -38.92 12.90 -25.54
N ILE A 109 -37.61 12.87 -25.37
CA ILE A 109 -36.93 11.91 -24.49
C ILE A 109 -37.44 12.03 -23.05
N LYS A 110 -37.60 13.27 -22.53
CA LYS A 110 -38.15 13.51 -21.19
C LYS A 110 -39.54 12.88 -21.03
N ASP A 111 -40.42 13.05 -22.01
CA ASP A 111 -41.78 12.48 -21.98
C ASP A 111 -41.78 10.95 -22.12
N ASN A 112 -40.78 10.41 -22.80
CA ASN A 112 -40.59 8.98 -23.02
C ASN A 112 -39.92 8.25 -21.85
N LEU A 113 -39.39 8.96 -20.84
CA LEU A 113 -38.78 8.32 -19.66
C LEU A 113 -39.74 7.37 -18.93
N ARG A 114 -41.05 7.63 -18.97
CA ARG A 114 -42.10 6.76 -18.40
C ARG A 114 -42.18 5.37 -19.03
N LEU A 115 -41.61 5.19 -20.23
CA LEU A 115 -41.55 3.92 -20.94
C LEU A 115 -40.43 3.02 -20.38
N LEU A 116 -39.54 3.56 -19.54
CA LEU A 116 -38.45 2.84 -18.92
C LEU A 116 -38.77 2.44 -17.49
N ASN A 117 -38.26 1.28 -17.06
CA ASN A 117 -38.16 0.96 -15.65
C ASN A 117 -37.00 1.74 -15.01
N TYR A 118 -36.95 1.76 -13.66
CA TYR A 118 -35.91 2.50 -12.92
C TYR A 118 -34.47 2.08 -13.27
N LYS A 119 -34.23 0.83 -13.67
CA LYS A 119 -32.90 0.35 -14.09
C LYS A 119 -32.52 0.93 -15.46
N GLY A 120 -33.47 0.98 -16.39
CA GLY A 120 -33.32 1.61 -17.70
C GLY A 120 -33.05 3.10 -17.56
N VAL A 121 -33.78 3.79 -16.69
CA VAL A 121 -33.54 5.21 -16.37
C VAL A 121 -32.15 5.40 -15.79
N ARG A 122 -31.70 4.54 -14.87
CA ARG A 122 -30.33 4.60 -14.31
C ARG A 122 -29.27 4.46 -15.39
N TYR A 123 -29.43 3.49 -16.28
CA TYR A 123 -28.50 3.27 -17.40
C TYR A 123 -28.49 4.49 -18.35
N PHE A 124 -29.66 5.01 -18.70
CA PHE A 124 -29.81 6.19 -19.53
C PHE A 124 -29.18 7.43 -18.88
N PHE A 125 -29.43 7.66 -17.59
CA PHE A 125 -28.85 8.77 -16.83
C PHE A 125 -27.32 8.71 -16.82
N LYS A 126 -26.74 7.51 -16.66
CA LYS A 126 -25.29 7.31 -16.75
C LYS A 126 -24.73 7.73 -18.13
N GLN A 127 -25.37 7.28 -19.21
CA GLN A 127 -24.98 7.64 -20.58
C GLN A 127 -25.11 9.15 -20.85
N LEU A 128 -26.22 9.75 -20.40
CA LEU A 128 -26.48 11.19 -20.51
C LEU A 128 -25.37 12.01 -19.84
N TYR A 129 -24.96 11.57 -18.66
CA TYR A 129 -23.89 12.22 -17.91
C TYR A 129 -22.52 12.04 -18.57
N GLU A 130 -22.21 10.83 -19.06
CA GLU A 130 -20.98 10.59 -19.85
C GLU A 130 -20.93 11.48 -21.10
N LYS A 131 -22.09 11.80 -21.71
CA LYS A 131 -22.14 12.73 -22.84
C LYS A 131 -21.93 14.20 -22.45
N MET A 132 -22.32 14.60 -21.25
CA MET A 132 -22.07 15.96 -20.74
C MET A 132 -20.59 16.32 -20.69
N THR A 133 -19.68 15.33 -20.67
CA THR A 133 -18.24 15.58 -20.63
C THR A 133 -17.68 16.16 -21.93
N PHE A 134 -18.42 16.01 -23.03
CA PHE A 134 -18.05 16.57 -24.33
C PHE A 134 -18.49 18.03 -24.49
N VAL A 135 -19.32 18.54 -23.56
CA VAL A 135 -19.78 19.93 -23.57
C VAL A 135 -18.59 20.87 -23.26
N PRO A 136 -18.32 21.88 -24.11
CA PRO A 136 -17.29 22.87 -23.85
C PRO A 136 -17.51 23.63 -22.53
N GLN A 137 -16.42 24.03 -21.87
CA GLN A 137 -16.50 24.84 -20.63
C GLN A 137 -17.04 26.25 -20.86
N GLU A 138 -16.77 26.82 -22.03
CA GLU A 138 -17.25 28.13 -22.45
C GLU A 138 -18.31 27.94 -23.53
N ILE A 139 -19.54 28.36 -23.25
CA ILE A 139 -20.68 28.25 -24.16
C ILE A 139 -21.26 29.64 -24.45
N SER A 140 -21.64 29.87 -25.70
CA SER A 140 -22.34 31.08 -26.13
C SER A 140 -23.79 31.12 -25.62
N PRO A 141 -24.45 32.30 -25.57
CA PRO A 141 -25.86 32.39 -25.18
C PRO A 141 -26.79 31.50 -26.03
N ALA A 142 -26.56 31.42 -27.35
CA ALA A 142 -27.34 30.57 -28.25
C ALA A 142 -27.14 29.08 -27.96
N GLN A 143 -25.90 28.65 -27.67
CA GLN A 143 -25.63 27.28 -27.24
C GLN A 143 -26.27 26.94 -25.89
N ARG A 144 -26.38 27.93 -24.98
CA ARG A 144 -27.06 27.77 -23.70
C ARG A 144 -28.57 27.56 -23.86
N GLU A 145 -29.21 28.29 -24.76
CA GLU A 145 -30.62 28.07 -25.10
C GLU A 145 -30.85 26.67 -25.67
N MET A 146 -29.99 26.22 -26.59
CA MET A 146 -30.05 24.86 -27.14
C MET A 146 -29.94 23.76 -26.07
N LEU A 147 -29.15 23.99 -25.03
CA LEU A 147 -28.96 23.06 -23.91
C LEU A 147 -30.03 23.18 -22.81
N THR A 148 -30.96 24.11 -22.89
CA THR A 148 -31.99 24.30 -21.84
C THR A 148 -32.87 23.05 -21.66
N PRO A 149 -33.33 22.36 -22.73
CA PRO A 149 -34.07 21.09 -22.58
C PRO A 149 -33.27 19.97 -21.92
N LEU A 150 -31.94 19.98 -22.07
CA LEU A 150 -31.04 19.03 -21.43
C LEU A 150 -30.99 19.27 -19.91
N GLU A 151 -30.86 20.54 -19.52
CA GLU A 151 -30.92 20.94 -18.12
C GLU A 151 -32.24 20.48 -17.48
N GLU A 152 -33.37 20.72 -18.14
CA GLU A 152 -34.70 20.31 -17.68
C GLU A 152 -34.88 18.79 -17.61
N LEU A 153 -34.27 18.02 -18.52
CA LEU A 153 -34.26 16.56 -18.49
C LEU A 153 -33.48 16.04 -17.27
N LEU A 154 -32.29 16.58 -17.02
CA LEU A 154 -31.47 16.22 -15.85
C LEU A 154 -32.20 16.55 -14.55
N LEU A 155 -32.77 17.75 -14.44
CA LEU A 155 -33.57 18.16 -13.29
C LEU A 155 -34.78 17.26 -13.07
N HIS A 156 -35.44 16.82 -14.14
CA HIS A 156 -36.57 15.90 -14.02
C HIS A 156 -36.16 14.53 -13.47
N ILE A 157 -35.05 13.96 -13.94
CA ILE A 157 -34.53 12.68 -13.43
C ILE A 157 -34.08 12.81 -11.97
N MET A 158 -33.48 13.96 -11.61
CA MET A 158 -32.93 14.19 -10.27
C MET A 158 -33.98 14.58 -9.23
N LYS A 159 -35.13 15.14 -9.62
CA LYS A 159 -36.20 15.49 -8.68
C LYS A 159 -36.81 14.24 -8.05
N ARG A 160 -36.94 14.21 -6.73
CA ARG A 160 -37.56 13.08 -6.01
C ARG A 160 -39.03 12.91 -6.37
N ASP A 161 -39.73 14.02 -6.56
CA ASP A 161 -41.17 14.04 -6.82
C ASP A 161 -41.55 13.46 -8.20
N SER A 162 -40.60 13.41 -9.15
CA SER A 162 -40.84 12.77 -10.44
C SER A 162 -40.90 11.24 -10.34
N ASN A 163 -40.29 10.66 -9.29
CA ASN A 163 -40.27 9.23 -8.98
C ASN A 163 -39.89 8.32 -10.17
N VAL A 164 -39.07 8.83 -11.11
CA VAL A 164 -38.63 8.08 -12.30
C VAL A 164 -37.54 7.06 -11.94
N ILE A 165 -36.74 7.35 -10.91
CA ILE A 165 -35.67 6.49 -10.40
C ILE A 165 -35.51 6.70 -8.88
N PRO A 166 -35.18 5.65 -8.10
CA PRO A 166 -34.81 5.80 -6.70
C PRO A 166 -33.69 6.81 -6.52
N ALA A 167 -33.92 7.81 -5.65
CA ALA A 167 -32.99 8.89 -5.38
C ALA A 167 -31.57 8.42 -4.98
N LEU A 168 -31.47 7.24 -4.35
CA LEU A 168 -30.18 6.65 -3.97
C LEU A 168 -29.31 6.30 -5.20
N PHE A 169 -29.92 5.84 -6.29
CA PHE A 169 -29.18 5.56 -7.52
C PHE A 169 -28.72 6.85 -8.19
N VAL A 170 -29.55 7.89 -8.18
CA VAL A 170 -29.15 9.22 -8.66
C VAL A 170 -27.93 9.73 -7.87
N ALA A 171 -27.99 9.69 -6.54
CA ALA A 171 -26.88 10.08 -5.67
C ALA A 171 -25.61 9.25 -5.91
N THR A 172 -25.77 7.94 -6.15
CA THR A 172 -24.65 7.04 -6.46
C THR A 172 -23.95 7.40 -7.77
N GLU A 173 -24.71 7.64 -8.85
CA GLU A 173 -24.12 8.04 -10.14
C GLU A 173 -23.44 9.42 -10.06
N ILE A 174 -24.05 10.39 -9.36
CA ILE A 174 -23.46 11.72 -9.12
C ILE A 174 -22.14 11.63 -8.33
N ASN A 175 -22.06 10.74 -7.34
CA ASN A 175 -20.84 10.52 -6.55
C ASN A 175 -19.73 9.84 -7.35
N ASN A 176 -20.07 8.87 -8.21
CA ASN A 176 -19.10 8.20 -9.07
C ASN A 176 -18.52 9.13 -10.16
N MET A 177 -19.26 10.16 -10.55
CA MET A 177 -18.88 11.09 -11.62
C MET A 177 -18.30 12.42 -11.09
N THR A 178 -17.81 12.42 -9.84
CA THR A 178 -17.28 13.56 -9.07
C THR A 178 -16.23 14.42 -9.79
N ARG A 179 -15.40 13.85 -10.69
CA ARG A 179 -14.38 14.61 -11.44
C ARG A 179 -14.95 15.57 -12.50
N GLN A 180 -16.25 15.49 -12.80
CA GLN A 180 -16.89 16.20 -13.92
C GLN A 180 -17.96 17.21 -13.45
N ARG A 181 -18.08 17.43 -12.13
CA ARG A 181 -19.04 18.37 -11.53
C ARG A 181 -18.88 19.80 -12.04
N SER A 182 -17.67 20.24 -12.34
CA SER A 182 -17.39 21.59 -12.85
C SER A 182 -18.03 21.90 -14.21
N LEU A 183 -18.55 20.89 -14.93
CA LEU A 183 -19.18 21.04 -16.25
C LEU A 183 -20.72 21.12 -16.18
N MET A 184 -21.30 21.05 -14.98
CA MET A 184 -22.76 21.07 -14.83
C MET A 184 -23.35 22.47 -14.89
N PHE A 185 -24.58 22.58 -15.41
CA PHE A 185 -25.39 23.77 -15.26
C PHE A 185 -25.65 24.08 -13.78
N ALA A 186 -25.73 25.37 -13.44
CA ALA A 186 -25.85 25.82 -12.05
C ALA A 186 -27.06 25.22 -11.31
N ARG A 187 -28.22 25.09 -11.95
CA ARG A 187 -29.43 24.51 -11.32
C ARG A 187 -29.28 23.02 -11.07
N VAL A 188 -28.63 22.29 -11.99
CA VAL A 188 -28.31 20.87 -11.83
C VAL A 188 -27.34 20.69 -10.67
N MET A 189 -26.32 21.55 -10.56
CA MET A 189 -25.38 21.53 -9.44
C MET A 189 -26.09 21.76 -8.10
N GLU A 190 -26.96 22.77 -8.02
CA GLU A 190 -27.73 23.04 -6.80
C GLU A 190 -28.59 21.83 -6.41
N THR A 191 -29.28 21.22 -7.38
CA THR A 191 -30.10 20.02 -7.15
C THR A 191 -29.25 18.82 -6.70
N ALA A 192 -28.05 18.64 -7.26
CA ALA A 192 -27.12 17.59 -6.85
C ALA A 192 -26.66 17.77 -5.41
N ILE A 193 -26.30 19.00 -5.01
CA ILE A 193 -25.89 19.33 -3.63
C ILE A 193 -27.05 19.10 -2.66
N GLN A 194 -28.26 19.53 -3.00
CA GLN A 194 -29.45 19.29 -2.19
C GLN A 194 -29.71 17.78 -2.03
N MET A 195 -29.59 17.01 -3.12
CA MET A 195 -29.72 15.55 -3.09
C MET A 195 -28.68 14.91 -2.14
N GLU A 196 -27.40 15.30 -2.22
CA GLU A 196 -26.38 14.81 -1.29
C GLU A 196 -26.71 15.15 0.17
N ASN A 197 -27.13 16.38 0.44
CA ASN A 197 -27.49 16.80 1.80
C ASN A 197 -28.63 15.96 2.38
N THR A 198 -29.61 15.57 1.57
CA THR A 198 -30.69 14.68 2.00
C THR A 198 -30.24 13.24 2.30
N PHE A 199 -29.08 12.80 1.78
CA PHE A 199 -28.50 11.49 2.08
C PHE A 199 -27.43 11.53 3.19
N ARG A 200 -27.02 12.72 3.66
CA ARG A 200 -26.05 12.86 4.75
C ARG A 200 -26.50 12.17 6.06
N PRO A 201 -27.78 12.26 6.51
CA PRO A 201 -28.22 11.53 7.70
C PRO A 201 -28.10 10.01 7.54
N LEU A 202 -28.35 9.49 6.33
CA LEU A 202 -28.18 8.07 6.03
C LEU A 202 -26.71 7.64 6.08
N ALA A 203 -25.81 8.50 5.58
CA ALA A 203 -24.37 8.28 5.70
C ALA A 203 -23.95 8.20 7.19
N GLU A 204 -24.47 9.10 8.03
CA GLU A 204 -24.17 9.14 9.47
C GLU A 204 -24.73 7.92 10.23
N LEU A 205 -25.89 7.39 9.84
CA LEU A 205 -26.43 6.15 10.44
C LEU A 205 -25.64 4.90 10.06
N SER A 206 -25.01 4.89 8.88
CA SER A 206 -24.32 3.72 8.35
C SER A 206 -22.88 3.54 8.85
N TYR A 207 -22.37 4.51 9.63
CA TYR A 207 -20.95 4.57 9.95
C TYR A 207 -20.67 4.91 11.42
N VAL A 208 -19.54 4.39 11.93
CA VAL A 208 -19.13 4.59 13.33
C VAL A 208 -18.69 6.04 13.55
N THR A 209 -19.35 6.73 14.48
CA THR A 209 -18.99 8.10 14.87
C THR A 209 -17.52 8.18 15.31
N ALA A 210 -16.82 9.23 14.88
CA ALA A 210 -15.43 9.50 15.23
C ALA A 210 -14.43 8.36 14.88
N ARG A 211 -14.74 7.50 13.90
CA ARG A 211 -13.89 6.36 13.53
C ARG A 211 -12.44 6.71 13.22
N THR A 212 -12.16 7.89 12.65
CA THR A 212 -10.79 8.38 12.38
C THR A 212 -9.95 8.57 13.65
N TYR A 213 -10.60 8.67 14.81
CA TYR A 213 -10.00 8.80 16.13
C TYR A 213 -10.07 7.51 16.96
N LEU A 214 -10.54 6.41 16.37
CA LEU A 214 -10.48 5.09 16.98
C LEU A 214 -9.19 4.40 16.54
N PHE A 215 -8.37 4.01 17.51
CA PHE A 215 -7.09 3.34 17.28
C PHE A 215 -7.17 1.88 17.71
N PRO A 216 -6.69 0.94 16.88
CA PRO A 216 -6.65 -0.46 17.28
C PRO A 216 -5.51 -0.67 18.28
N ILE A 217 -5.64 -1.74 19.07
CA ILE A 217 -4.58 -2.23 19.95
C ILE A 217 -4.22 -3.64 19.44
N PRO A 218 -3.33 -3.79 18.42
CA PRO A 218 -3.06 -5.08 17.80
C PRO A 218 -2.50 -6.13 18.76
N ALA A 219 -1.85 -5.71 19.84
CA ALA A 219 -1.32 -6.59 20.88
C ALA A 219 -2.40 -7.20 21.78
N HIS A 220 -3.63 -6.66 21.79
CA HIS A 220 -4.66 -7.13 22.70
C HIS A 220 -5.18 -8.51 22.26
N PRO A 221 -5.29 -9.52 23.14
CA PRO A 221 -5.71 -10.87 22.77
C PRO A 221 -7.08 -10.95 22.09
N SER A 222 -8.01 -10.07 22.46
CA SER A 222 -9.34 -9.98 21.83
C SER A 222 -9.37 -9.15 20.55
N PHE A 223 -8.24 -8.61 20.10
CA PHE A 223 -8.20 -7.81 18.89
C PHE A 223 -8.33 -8.67 17.64
N ILE A 224 -9.44 -8.49 16.93
CA ILE A 224 -9.71 -9.21 15.69
C ILE A 224 -9.08 -8.43 14.53
N THR A 225 -7.86 -8.82 14.14
CA THR A 225 -7.12 -8.22 13.02
C THR A 225 -7.86 -8.27 11.69
N THR A 226 -8.81 -9.19 11.54
CA THR A 226 -9.60 -9.41 10.32
C THR A 226 -10.87 -8.56 10.24
N ALA A 227 -11.19 -7.77 11.27
CA ALA A 227 -12.44 -7.01 11.31
C ALA A 227 -12.47 -5.96 10.18
N PRO A 228 -13.57 -5.86 9.40
CA PRO A 228 -13.67 -4.95 8.25
C PRO A 228 -13.53 -3.48 8.65
N LEU A 229 -13.75 -3.17 9.93
CA LEU A 229 -13.58 -1.84 10.51
C LEU A 229 -12.18 -1.27 10.24
N TRP A 230 -11.14 -2.11 10.26
CA TRP A 230 -9.73 -1.70 10.15
C TRP A 230 -9.19 -1.77 8.72
N LYS A 231 -10.03 -2.17 7.77
CA LYS A 231 -9.65 -2.37 6.38
C LYS A 231 -9.37 -1.03 5.69
N LEU A 232 -8.13 -0.85 5.24
CA LEU A 232 -7.70 0.32 4.50
C LEU A 232 -7.46 -0.01 3.02
N ASP A 233 -7.73 0.95 2.15
CA ASP A 233 -7.35 0.89 0.76
C ASP A 233 -5.82 0.95 0.66
N PRO A 234 -5.17 0.02 -0.06
CA PRO A 234 -3.72 -0.05 -0.06
C PRO A 234 -3.02 1.02 -0.90
N THR A 235 -3.75 1.72 -1.79
CA THR A 235 -3.18 2.75 -2.66
C THR A 235 -3.20 4.12 -2.01
N CYS A 236 -4.25 4.42 -1.24
CA CYS A 236 -4.45 5.75 -0.65
C CYS A 236 -4.60 5.74 0.89
N ALA A 237 -4.59 4.58 1.54
CA ALA A 237 -4.83 4.41 2.97
C ALA A 237 -6.18 5.01 3.45
N PHE A 238 -7.18 5.06 2.57
CA PHE A 238 -8.53 5.47 2.92
C PHE A 238 -9.31 4.34 3.57
N ILE A 239 -10.35 4.69 4.31
CA ILE A 239 -11.29 3.69 4.82
C ILE A 239 -12.11 3.19 3.63
N THR A 240 -12.19 1.87 3.47
CA THR A 240 -12.98 1.28 2.39
C THR A 240 -14.47 1.35 2.74
N HIS A 241 -15.23 2.14 1.97
CA HIS A 241 -16.68 2.28 2.13
C HIS A 241 -17.42 1.40 1.13
N ARG A 242 -18.48 0.72 1.58
CA ARG A 242 -19.30 -0.15 0.70
C ARG A 242 -20.37 0.60 -0.09
N LEU A 243 -20.74 1.80 0.34
CA LEU A 243 -21.84 2.58 -0.21
C LEU A 243 -21.31 3.90 -0.77
N HIS A 244 -21.86 4.37 -1.89
CA HIS A 244 -21.55 5.68 -2.46
C HIS A 244 -22.41 6.78 -1.82
N LEU A 245 -22.37 6.86 -0.49
CA LEU A 245 -23.06 7.88 0.28
C LEU A 245 -22.15 9.10 0.49
N PRO A 246 -22.72 10.30 0.73
CA PRO A 246 -21.95 11.51 1.02
C PRO A 246 -21.42 11.46 2.46
N PHE A 247 -20.42 10.60 2.68
CA PHE A 247 -19.71 10.51 3.95
C PHE A 247 -18.96 11.79 4.26
N ARG A 248 -18.62 11.98 5.54
CA ARG A 248 -17.80 13.12 5.93
C ARG A 248 -16.42 13.06 5.29
N ILE A 249 -15.84 14.22 5.02
CA ILE A 249 -14.60 14.34 4.22
C ILE A 249 -13.41 13.64 4.89
N GLU A 250 -13.42 13.56 6.23
CA GLU A 250 -12.39 12.88 7.02
C GLU A 250 -12.31 11.39 6.70
N LEU A 251 -13.41 10.79 6.23
CA LEU A 251 -13.47 9.37 5.86
C LEU A 251 -12.91 9.09 4.46
N TYR A 252 -12.75 10.14 3.66
CA TYR A 252 -12.04 10.13 2.38
C TYR A 252 -10.60 10.66 2.51
N SER A 253 -10.16 10.99 3.73
CA SER A 253 -8.79 11.40 4.00
C SER A 253 -7.90 10.20 4.33
N PRO A 254 -6.59 10.24 4.01
CA PRO A 254 -5.69 9.13 4.31
C PRO A 254 -5.61 8.94 5.83
N GLN A 255 -5.73 7.69 6.30
CA GLN A 255 -5.73 7.38 7.73
C GLN A 255 -4.31 7.32 8.33
N PHE A 256 -3.46 8.29 7.97
CA PHE A 256 -2.05 8.31 8.41
C PHE A 256 -1.89 8.45 9.91
N TYR A 257 -2.76 9.19 10.60
CA TYR A 257 -2.70 9.30 12.05
C TYR A 257 -3.02 7.97 12.75
N ALA A 258 -4.01 7.22 12.26
CA ALA A 258 -4.31 5.90 12.79
C ALA A 258 -3.15 4.92 12.54
N LEU A 259 -2.55 4.96 11.35
CA LEU A 259 -1.35 4.19 11.04
C LEU A 259 -0.17 4.59 11.92
N LEU A 260 0.04 5.88 12.16
CA LEU A 260 1.06 6.38 13.07
C LEU A 260 0.87 5.82 14.50
N MET A 261 -0.37 5.82 15.01
CA MET A 261 -0.68 5.25 16.32
C MET A 261 -0.41 3.74 16.38
N VAL A 262 -0.64 3.00 15.30
CA VAL A 262 -0.27 1.58 15.21
C VAL A 262 1.25 1.39 15.18
N MET A 263 1.98 2.20 14.40
CA MET A 263 3.44 2.11 14.30
C MET A 263 4.15 2.47 15.61
N ARG A 264 3.52 3.26 16.49
CA ARG A 264 4.03 3.56 17.83
C ARG A 264 3.90 2.38 18.80
N GLN A 265 3.09 1.37 18.49
CA GLN A 265 2.94 0.20 19.34
C GLN A 265 4.05 -0.82 19.05
N GLN A 266 4.53 -1.49 20.08
CA GLN A 266 5.64 -2.44 19.99
C GLN A 266 5.21 -3.76 19.32
N LYS A 267 4.19 -4.43 19.89
CA LYS A 267 3.77 -5.78 19.48
C LYS A 267 2.68 -5.78 18.39
N ASN A 268 2.68 -6.82 17.55
CA ASN A 268 1.63 -7.21 16.57
C ASN A 268 1.28 -6.18 15.48
N LYS A 269 2.11 -5.14 15.28
CA LYS A 269 1.93 -4.17 14.20
C LYS A 269 2.06 -4.83 12.83
N ASP A 270 2.97 -5.78 12.66
CA ASP A 270 3.18 -6.56 11.45
C ASP A 270 1.93 -7.35 11.05
N ALA A 271 1.27 -8.03 12.00
CA ALA A 271 0.02 -8.76 11.78
C ALA A 271 -1.12 -7.81 11.37
N PHE A 272 -1.22 -6.64 12.01
CA PHE A 272 -2.19 -5.60 11.64
C PHE A 272 -1.98 -5.11 10.20
N LEU A 273 -0.75 -4.69 9.87
CA LEU A 273 -0.39 -4.20 8.55
C LEU A 273 -0.59 -5.29 7.50
N TYR A 274 -0.24 -6.54 7.83
CA TYR A 274 -0.35 -7.65 6.91
C TYR A 274 -1.81 -7.89 6.51
N GLN A 275 -2.69 -8.02 7.49
CA GLN A 275 -4.09 -8.36 7.27
C GLN A 275 -4.90 -7.20 6.66
N ASN A 276 -4.64 -5.97 7.08
CA ASN A 276 -5.47 -4.82 6.72
C ASN A 276 -5.00 -4.06 5.48
N MET A 277 -3.76 -4.31 5.04
CA MET A 277 -3.13 -3.59 3.94
C MET A 277 -2.41 -4.53 2.95
N ILE A 278 -1.48 -5.39 3.41
CA ILE A 278 -0.60 -6.16 2.52
C ILE A 278 -1.29 -7.33 1.80
N LYS A 279 -2.16 -8.09 2.49
CA LYS A 279 -2.86 -9.26 1.91
C LYS A 279 -3.71 -8.89 0.70
N GLN A 280 -4.19 -7.64 0.64
CA GLN A 280 -5.07 -7.16 -0.43
C GLN A 280 -4.30 -6.79 -1.70
N THR A 281 -3.07 -6.30 -1.57
CA THR A 281 -2.20 -5.98 -2.72
C THR A 281 -1.72 -7.21 -3.49
N VAL A 282 -1.53 -8.36 -2.83
CA VAL A 282 -1.14 -9.60 -3.52
C VAL A 282 -2.24 -10.12 -4.46
N ALA A 283 -3.50 -9.79 -4.16
CA ALA A 283 -4.66 -10.15 -4.99
C ALA A 283 -4.97 -9.12 -6.11
N SER A 284 -4.36 -7.93 -6.07
CA SER A 284 -4.62 -6.82 -7.00
C SER A 284 -3.38 -6.57 -7.87
N THR A 285 -3.33 -7.19 -9.04
CA THR A 285 -2.21 -7.16 -10.00
C THR A 285 -2.05 -5.84 -10.77
N GLY A 286 -2.25 -4.67 -10.14
CA GLY A 286 -2.07 -3.40 -10.86
C GLY A 286 -2.14 -2.09 -10.08
N GLY A 287 -2.42 -2.10 -8.77
CA GLY A 287 -2.46 -0.86 -7.97
C GLY A 287 -1.10 -0.50 -7.37
N GLY A 288 -0.64 0.75 -7.54
CA GLY A 288 0.55 1.26 -6.85
C GLY A 288 0.34 1.32 -5.33
N LYS A 289 1.35 0.92 -4.55
CA LYS A 289 1.29 0.90 -3.08
C LYS A 289 1.38 2.32 -2.50
N ALA A 290 0.62 2.61 -1.44
CA ALA A 290 0.81 3.82 -0.65
C ALA A 290 2.23 3.85 -0.05
N ALA A 291 2.97 4.91 -0.34
CA ALA A 291 4.28 5.18 0.21
C ALA A 291 4.18 5.60 1.69
N LEU A 292 4.54 4.71 2.63
CA LEU A 292 4.43 4.97 4.08
C LEU A 292 5.72 5.51 4.74
N ASP A 293 6.75 5.78 3.94
CA ASP A 293 8.05 6.34 4.35
C ASP A 293 7.91 7.63 5.16
N ASN A 294 6.96 8.49 4.81
CA ASN A 294 6.71 9.75 5.54
C ASN A 294 6.31 9.53 7.01
N ILE A 295 5.63 8.41 7.34
CA ILE A 295 5.25 8.10 8.73
C ILE A 295 6.51 7.79 9.55
N ILE A 296 7.42 6.98 9.01
CA ILE A 296 8.68 6.66 9.68
C ILE A 296 9.57 7.89 9.82
N LEU A 297 9.68 8.69 8.76
CA LEU A 297 10.45 9.94 8.79
C LEU A 297 9.90 10.92 9.84
N PHE A 298 8.58 10.99 10.00
CA PHE A 298 7.95 11.76 11.06
C PHE A 298 8.32 11.22 12.46
N LEU A 299 8.22 9.90 12.67
CA LEU A 299 8.61 9.28 13.94
C LEU A 299 10.08 9.51 14.28
N MET A 300 10.98 9.39 13.31
CA MET A 300 12.40 9.70 13.50
C MET A 300 12.60 11.18 13.84
N GLY A 301 11.98 12.10 13.11
CA GLY A 301 12.08 13.53 13.39
C GLY A 301 11.58 13.91 14.78
N ASP A 302 10.46 13.33 15.22
CA ASP A 302 9.89 13.51 16.56
C ASP A 302 10.85 12.97 17.65
N ALA A 303 11.40 11.76 17.44
CA ALA A 303 12.36 11.16 18.36
C ALA A 303 13.69 11.94 18.43
N MET A 304 14.21 12.42 17.30
CA MET A 304 15.41 13.27 17.25
C MET A 304 15.20 14.57 18.03
N LEU A 305 14.07 15.26 17.80
CA LEU A 305 13.72 16.49 18.49
C LEU A 305 13.53 16.26 20.00
N TYR A 306 12.94 15.12 20.38
CA TYR A 306 12.76 14.74 21.77
C TYR A 306 14.09 14.59 22.51
N MET A 307 15.06 13.86 21.91
CA MET A 307 16.39 13.69 22.50
C MET A 307 17.13 15.02 22.65
N GLU A 308 16.98 15.92 21.68
CA GLU A 308 17.57 17.26 21.72
C GLU A 308 16.99 18.11 22.87
N ARG A 309 15.67 18.02 23.10
CA ARG A 309 14.97 18.75 24.17
C ARG A 309 15.17 18.16 25.56
N PHE A 310 15.30 16.83 25.66
CA PHE A 310 15.36 16.11 26.94
C PHE A 310 16.63 15.24 27.07
N PRO A 311 17.80 15.87 27.27
CA PRO A 311 19.10 15.21 27.39
C PRO A 311 19.18 14.03 28.36
N SER A 312 18.52 14.18 29.51
CA SER A 312 18.62 13.29 30.67
C SER A 312 17.73 12.06 30.58
N GLN A 313 16.84 11.97 29.59
CA GLN A 313 15.92 10.85 29.42
C GLN A 313 16.33 9.88 28.30
N SER A 314 17.58 9.94 27.85
CA SER A 314 18.07 9.20 26.67
C SER A 314 17.86 7.69 26.74
N GLU A 315 17.90 7.08 27.93
CA GLU A 315 17.73 5.62 28.09
C GLU A 315 16.29 5.17 27.78
N ASN A 316 15.27 5.96 28.14
CA ASN A 316 13.87 5.65 27.81
C ASN A 316 13.59 5.81 26.30
N VAL A 317 14.38 6.62 25.60
CA VAL A 317 14.21 6.89 24.17
C VAL A 317 14.82 5.78 23.30
N SER A 318 15.73 4.98 23.84
CA SER A 318 16.33 3.83 23.15
C SER A 318 15.27 2.85 22.64
N ILE A 319 14.26 2.56 23.47
CA ILE A 319 13.12 1.69 23.14
C ILE A 319 12.29 2.25 21.98
N VAL A 320 12.12 3.58 21.92
CA VAL A 320 11.40 4.23 20.82
C VAL A 320 12.15 4.05 19.50
N TRP A 321 13.48 4.16 19.52
CA TRP A 321 14.32 3.93 18.35
C TRP A 321 14.33 2.47 17.90
N ASP A 322 14.32 1.51 18.82
CA ASP A 322 14.17 0.10 18.47
C ASP A 322 12.81 -0.16 17.80
N ASN A 323 11.74 0.42 18.34
CA ASN A 323 10.40 0.33 17.74
C ASN A 323 10.35 0.96 16.32
N ILE A 324 10.99 2.11 16.11
CA ILE A 324 11.12 2.77 14.81
C ILE A 324 11.92 1.89 13.84
N THR A 325 13.04 1.34 14.30
CA THR A 325 13.92 0.48 13.50
C THR A 325 13.17 -0.74 13.00
N LEU A 326 12.40 -1.39 13.88
CA LEU A 326 11.57 -2.52 13.49
C LEU A 326 10.41 -2.10 12.57
N ALA A 327 9.73 -0.99 12.84
CA ALA A 327 8.64 -0.51 11.99
C ALA A 327 9.13 -0.24 10.55
N LEU A 328 10.31 0.37 10.41
CA LEU A 328 10.96 0.55 9.12
C LEU A 328 11.27 -0.79 8.46
N HIS A 329 11.85 -1.73 9.22
CA HIS A 329 12.15 -3.08 8.73
C HIS A 329 10.92 -3.79 8.18
N THR A 330 9.80 -3.77 8.93
CA THR A 330 8.53 -4.37 8.51
C THR A 330 8.01 -3.74 7.22
N LEU A 331 8.03 -2.42 7.11
CA LEU A 331 7.56 -1.72 5.90
C LEU A 331 8.45 -1.99 4.68
N LEU A 332 9.76 -2.04 4.85
CA LEU A 332 10.71 -2.38 3.78
C LEU A 332 10.53 -3.84 3.33
N HIS A 333 10.40 -4.76 4.28
CA HIS A 333 10.17 -6.19 4.01
C HIS A 333 8.94 -6.42 3.12
N TYR A 334 7.84 -5.72 3.40
CA TYR A 334 6.61 -5.81 2.60
C TYR A 334 6.56 -4.86 1.39
N GLN A 335 7.62 -4.08 1.17
CA GLN A 335 7.77 -3.09 0.09
C GLN A 335 6.69 -1.98 0.14
N TRP A 336 6.31 -1.54 1.34
CA TRP A 336 5.47 -0.36 1.59
C TRP A 336 6.31 0.90 1.85
N CYS A 337 7.60 0.69 2.08
CA CYS A 337 8.64 1.71 2.06
C CYS A 337 9.64 1.34 0.96
N ASP A 338 10.22 2.35 0.30
CA ASP A 338 11.36 2.18 -0.60
C ASP A 338 12.59 2.80 0.03
N MET A 339 13.67 2.03 0.18
CA MET A 339 14.87 2.47 0.90
C MET A 339 15.55 3.65 0.19
N ASN A 340 15.56 3.68 -1.16
CA ASN A 340 16.20 4.77 -1.90
C ASN A 340 15.44 6.10 -1.71
N ARG A 341 14.11 6.08 -1.85
CA ARG A 341 13.25 7.23 -1.60
C ARG A 341 13.34 7.69 -0.15
N PHE A 342 13.31 6.75 0.78
CA PHE A 342 13.43 7.02 2.21
C PHE A 342 14.74 7.76 2.53
N LEU A 343 15.89 7.27 2.05
CA LEU A 343 17.19 7.91 2.25
C LEU A 343 17.26 9.32 1.66
N ALA A 344 16.72 9.51 0.46
CA ALA A 344 16.71 10.81 -0.21
C ALA A 344 15.92 11.88 0.57
N VAL A 345 14.83 11.50 1.23
CA VAL A 345 14.06 12.40 2.09
C VAL A 345 14.70 12.54 3.46
N LEU A 346 15.23 11.45 4.04
CA LEU A 346 15.90 11.47 5.33
C LEU A 346 17.09 12.43 5.36
N SER A 347 17.95 12.44 4.34
CA SER A 347 19.08 13.39 4.25
C SER A 347 18.62 14.84 4.41
N LYS A 348 17.57 15.21 3.68
CA LYS A 348 16.99 16.57 3.74
C LYS A 348 16.33 16.85 5.09
N THR A 349 15.63 15.87 5.66
CA THR A 349 14.96 16.01 6.97
C THR A 349 15.98 16.21 8.09
N VAL A 350 17.04 15.41 8.13
CA VAL A 350 18.12 15.50 9.12
C VAL A 350 18.77 16.88 9.05
N GLN A 351 19.17 17.32 7.85
CA GLN A 351 19.79 18.64 7.66
C GLN A 351 18.89 19.80 8.10
N LYS A 352 17.58 19.72 7.82
CA LYS A 352 16.60 20.74 8.21
C LYS A 352 16.27 20.72 9.71
N SER A 353 16.34 19.56 10.35
CA SER A 353 15.92 19.40 11.75
C SER A 353 16.84 20.10 12.75
N GLY A 354 18.13 20.30 12.42
CA GLY A 354 19.10 20.86 13.36
C GLY A 354 19.54 19.91 14.48
N CYS A 355 18.92 18.74 14.62
CA CYS A 355 19.11 17.84 15.76
C CYS A 355 20.27 16.88 15.49
N ARG A 356 21.22 16.78 16.43
CA ARG A 356 22.43 15.95 16.27
C ARG A 356 22.60 14.90 17.36
N ARG A 357 21.93 15.06 18.51
CA ARG A 357 22.11 14.16 19.66
C ARG A 357 21.76 12.70 19.37
N ALA A 358 20.81 12.46 18.47
CA ALA A 358 20.36 11.13 18.08
C ALA A 358 21.21 10.50 16.95
N ARG A 359 22.43 11.01 16.68
CA ARG A 359 23.26 10.57 15.55
C ARG A 359 23.55 9.07 15.51
N ASP A 360 23.78 8.46 16.67
CA ASP A 360 24.08 7.02 16.79
C ASP A 360 22.83 6.19 16.48
N GLU A 361 21.66 6.65 16.95
CA GLU A 361 20.36 6.00 16.74
C GLU A 361 19.91 6.02 15.28
N VAL A 362 20.11 7.15 14.60
CA VAL A 362 19.84 7.28 13.16
C VAL A 362 20.71 6.30 12.39
N MET A 363 22.01 6.22 12.71
CA MET A 363 22.94 5.33 12.02
C MET A 363 22.70 3.86 12.33
N TRP A 364 22.32 3.52 13.56
CA TRP A 364 21.86 2.19 13.94
C TRP A 364 20.62 1.77 13.14
N THR A 365 19.62 2.65 13.05
CA THR A 365 18.38 2.40 12.28
C THR A 365 18.69 2.10 10.81
N LEU A 366 19.64 2.84 10.21
CA LEU A 366 20.08 2.63 8.83
C LEU A 366 20.83 1.32 8.66
N LEU A 367 21.78 1.00 9.55
CA LEU A 367 22.54 -0.25 9.55
C LEU A 367 21.63 -1.48 9.57
N GLN A 368 20.63 -1.50 10.46
CA GLN A 368 19.72 -2.64 10.59
C GLN A 368 18.84 -2.87 9.34
N ASN A 369 18.71 -1.87 8.47
CA ASN A 369 17.81 -1.89 7.32
C ASN A 369 18.53 -1.80 5.96
N ILE A 370 19.86 -1.71 5.96
CA ILE A 370 20.64 -1.45 4.73
C ILE A 370 20.59 -2.60 3.71
N SER A 371 20.23 -3.83 4.11
CA SER A 371 20.05 -4.95 3.16
C SER A 371 18.94 -4.69 2.15
N TYR A 372 17.97 -3.84 2.46
CA TYR A 372 16.88 -3.50 1.53
C TYR A 372 17.29 -2.44 0.50
N LEU A 373 18.51 -1.91 0.58
CA LEU A 373 19.04 -0.99 -0.42
C LEU A 373 19.35 -1.75 -1.72
N GLN A 374 18.74 -1.30 -2.82
CA GLN A 374 19.05 -1.83 -4.15
C GLN A 374 20.48 -1.41 -4.54
N ARG A 375 21.39 -2.39 -4.65
CA ARG A 375 22.83 -2.17 -4.93
C ARG A 375 23.17 -2.02 -6.42
N SER A 376 22.17 -1.84 -7.28
CA SER A 376 22.35 -1.73 -8.73
C SER A 376 21.59 -0.53 -9.30
N GLY A 377 22.09 0.01 -10.41
CA GLY A 377 21.46 1.12 -11.14
C GLY A 377 21.83 2.53 -10.64
N PRO A 378 21.29 3.58 -11.28
CA PRO A 378 21.65 4.97 -11.00
C PRO A 378 21.14 5.48 -9.64
N SER A 379 20.06 4.90 -9.12
CA SER A 379 19.50 5.23 -7.81
C SER A 379 20.44 4.88 -6.65
N PHE A 380 21.23 3.81 -6.79
CA PHE A 380 22.18 3.38 -5.76
C PHE A 380 23.22 4.47 -5.44
N LYS A 381 23.78 5.14 -6.48
CA LYS A 381 24.76 6.22 -6.28
C LYS A 381 24.16 7.41 -5.53
N ALA A 382 22.90 7.76 -5.83
CA ALA A 382 22.17 8.80 -5.12
C ALA A 382 21.94 8.43 -3.64
N SER A 383 21.58 7.17 -3.37
CA SER A 383 21.42 6.65 -2.01
C SER A 383 22.73 6.66 -1.22
N LEU A 384 23.86 6.30 -1.84
CA LEU A 384 25.19 6.41 -1.23
C LEU A 384 25.56 7.86 -0.90
N ALA A 385 25.28 8.79 -1.81
CA ALA A 385 25.50 10.21 -1.56
C ALA A 385 24.64 10.71 -0.38
N ALA A 386 23.36 10.30 -0.31
CA ALA A 386 22.49 10.64 0.80
C ALA A 386 23.01 10.10 2.15
N ILE A 387 23.51 8.86 2.20
CA ILE A 387 24.12 8.29 3.42
C ILE A 387 25.36 9.11 3.83
N ALA A 388 26.22 9.46 2.86
CA ALA A 388 27.42 10.26 3.12
C ALA A 388 27.07 11.67 3.61
N GLU A 389 26.03 12.30 3.08
CA GLU A 389 25.50 13.59 3.54
C GLU A 389 24.92 13.53 4.96
N ILE A 390 24.18 12.45 5.28
CA ILE A 390 23.66 12.24 6.64
C ILE A 390 24.83 12.11 7.63
N TYR A 391 25.84 11.30 7.28
CA TYR A 391 27.02 11.13 8.10
C TYR A 391 27.78 12.44 8.28
N SER A 392 28.10 13.12 7.18
CA SER A 392 28.86 14.36 7.24
C SER A 392 28.14 15.38 8.12
N TYR A 393 26.82 15.55 7.97
CA TYR A 393 26.06 16.49 8.79
C TYR A 393 26.03 16.14 10.29
N LEU A 394 25.76 14.87 10.62
CA LEU A 394 25.59 14.43 12.01
C LEU A 394 26.90 14.39 12.80
N TYR A 395 28.02 14.16 12.11
CA TYR A 395 29.34 14.01 12.71
C TYR A 395 30.29 15.17 12.35
N ASP A 396 29.82 16.23 11.68
CA ASP A 396 30.64 17.40 11.38
C ASP A 396 31.00 18.14 12.67
N LYS A 397 32.32 18.35 12.87
CA LYS A 397 32.95 19.21 13.90
C LYS A 397 33.17 18.64 15.31
N GLU A 398 32.93 17.36 15.56
CA GLU A 398 33.36 16.73 16.82
C GLU A 398 34.35 15.61 16.56
N GLU A 399 35.60 15.78 16.99
CA GLU A 399 36.49 14.68 17.34
C GLU A 399 35.93 14.01 18.61
N SER A 400 34.72 13.46 18.57
CA SER A 400 34.21 12.65 19.67
C SER A 400 35.06 11.40 19.73
N SER A 401 35.89 11.27 20.76
CA SER A 401 36.71 10.10 21.05
C SER A 401 35.94 8.81 20.75
N VAL A 402 36.59 7.80 20.16
CA VAL A 402 36.03 6.45 20.06
C VAL A 402 35.59 6.03 21.45
N THR A 403 34.29 6.05 21.73
CA THR A 403 33.74 5.68 23.03
C THR A 403 33.86 4.17 23.16
N SER A 404 34.99 3.71 23.71
CA SER A 404 35.10 2.38 24.27
C SER A 404 34.13 2.30 25.46
N SER A 405 33.05 1.55 25.31
CA SER A 405 32.10 1.27 26.39
C SER A 405 32.08 -0.24 26.62
N ASP A 406 32.08 -0.65 27.89
CA ASP A 406 31.87 -2.05 28.26
C ASP A 406 30.42 -2.51 28.06
N CYS A 407 29.49 -1.57 27.81
CA CYS A 407 28.10 -1.88 27.48
C CYS A 407 27.98 -2.23 25.98
N PRO A 408 27.58 -3.47 25.63
CA PRO A 408 27.49 -3.91 24.23
C PRO A 408 26.63 -3.00 23.36
N LEU A 409 25.46 -2.60 23.86
CA LEU A 409 24.50 -1.80 23.11
C LEU A 409 25.01 -0.38 22.84
N LYS A 410 25.65 0.27 23.84
CA LYS A 410 26.23 1.61 23.66
C LYS A 410 27.41 1.57 22.69
N MET A 411 28.26 0.54 22.81
CA MET A 411 29.41 0.36 21.92
C MET A 411 28.96 0.18 20.46
N VAL A 412 28.04 -0.75 20.20
CA VAL A 412 27.59 -1.03 18.82
C VAL A 412 26.86 0.16 18.18
N ARG A 413 26.05 0.91 18.94
CA ARG A 413 25.37 2.11 18.42
C ARG A 413 26.38 3.19 18.04
N SER A 414 27.40 3.44 18.86
CA SER A 414 28.46 4.41 18.54
C SER A 414 29.35 4.01 17.34
N LEU A 415 29.50 2.71 17.08
CA LEU A 415 30.27 2.15 15.96
C LEU A 415 29.39 1.78 14.75
N SER A 416 28.08 2.05 14.81
CA SER A 416 27.14 1.78 13.73
C SER A 416 27.51 2.45 12.40
N PRO A 417 28.02 3.70 12.37
CA PRO A 417 28.48 4.32 11.12
C PRO A 417 29.60 3.52 10.45
N ALA A 418 30.55 3.01 11.23
CA ALA A 418 31.68 2.23 10.73
C ALA A 418 31.21 0.85 10.23
N CYS A 419 30.33 0.18 10.97
CA CYS A 419 29.72 -1.09 10.54
C CYS A 419 28.96 -0.91 9.21
N LEU A 420 28.17 0.17 9.10
CA LEU A 420 27.43 0.50 7.88
C LEU A 420 28.37 0.72 6.70
N TRP A 421 29.47 1.45 6.90
CA TRP A 421 30.46 1.69 5.86
C TRP A 421 31.18 0.40 5.44
N ILE A 422 31.51 -0.50 6.37
CA ILE A 422 32.10 -1.83 6.08
C ILE A 422 31.14 -2.67 5.24
N ASP A 423 29.84 -2.68 5.57
CA ASP A 423 28.84 -3.39 4.79
C ASP A 423 28.79 -2.86 3.34
N LEU A 424 28.70 -1.54 3.18
CA LEU A 424 28.63 -0.89 1.87
C LEU A 424 29.90 -1.05 1.03
N THR A 425 31.09 -0.95 1.64
CA THR A 425 32.39 -1.01 0.94
C THR A 425 32.78 -2.41 0.49
N GLY A 426 32.38 -3.46 1.21
CA GLY A 426 32.67 -4.84 0.82
C GLY A 426 31.90 -5.36 -0.40
N GLY A 427 31.60 -4.48 -1.38
CA GLY A 427 30.93 -4.81 -2.63
C GLY A 427 31.00 -3.74 -3.73
N ASN A 428 31.67 -2.59 -3.54
CA ASN A 428 31.79 -1.53 -4.57
C ASN A 428 32.95 -0.56 -4.32
N GLU A 429 33.80 -0.34 -5.33
CA GLU A 429 34.91 0.65 -5.32
C GLU A 429 34.45 2.11 -5.54
N SER A 430 33.16 2.32 -5.81
CA SER A 430 32.57 3.62 -6.17
C SER A 430 32.08 4.47 -4.99
N LEU A 431 32.32 4.03 -3.75
CA LEU A 431 31.97 4.80 -2.55
C LEU A 431 32.88 6.02 -2.39
N PRO A 432 32.35 7.15 -1.90
CA PRO A 432 33.19 8.26 -1.45
C PRO A 432 34.10 7.77 -0.31
N PRO A 433 35.36 8.25 -0.25
CA PRO A 433 36.27 7.85 0.81
C PRO A 433 35.69 8.28 2.17
N PRO A 434 35.78 7.42 3.20
CA PRO A 434 35.33 7.77 4.53
C PRO A 434 36.13 8.96 5.08
N SER A 435 35.51 9.75 5.96
CA SER A 435 36.24 10.78 6.72
C SER A 435 37.38 10.14 7.54
N ALA A 436 38.43 10.91 7.86
CA ALA A 436 39.57 10.40 8.62
C ALA A 436 39.16 9.76 9.97
N PHE A 437 38.15 10.33 10.62
CA PHE A 437 37.60 9.78 11.86
C PHE A 437 36.90 8.42 11.64
N LEU A 438 36.03 8.33 10.63
CA LEU A 438 35.36 7.08 10.27
C LEU A 438 36.36 6.01 9.84
N ALA A 439 37.42 6.40 9.12
CA ALA A 439 38.48 5.50 8.70
C ALA A 439 39.18 4.85 9.91
N ARG A 440 39.45 5.61 10.99
CA ARG A 440 40.02 5.06 12.24
C ARG A 440 39.07 4.06 12.91
N GLN A 441 37.76 4.33 12.91
CA GLN A 441 36.78 3.40 13.46
C GLN A 441 36.67 2.11 12.63
N ILE A 442 36.70 2.23 11.30
CA ILE A 442 36.73 1.08 10.40
C ILE A 442 38.00 0.25 10.66
N GLU A 443 39.16 0.89 10.73
CA GLU A 443 40.44 0.25 11.04
C GLU A 443 40.43 -0.44 12.41
N PHE A 444 39.81 0.19 13.41
CA PHE A 444 39.64 -0.38 14.75
C PHE A 444 38.84 -1.69 14.73
N ILE A 445 37.85 -1.81 13.85
CA ILE A 445 37.03 -3.02 13.70
C ILE A 445 37.77 -4.08 12.86
N THR A 446 38.36 -3.69 11.72
CA THR A 446 38.93 -4.63 10.74
C THR A 446 40.25 -5.24 11.17
N LYS A 447 41.01 -4.58 12.06
CA LYS A 447 42.29 -5.12 12.57
C LYS A 447 42.15 -6.13 13.71
N ARG A 448 40.95 -6.36 14.22
CA ARG A 448 40.70 -7.27 15.34
C ARG A 448 40.49 -8.69 14.84
N ASP A 449 41.26 -9.63 15.38
CA ASP A 449 40.98 -11.06 15.20
C ASP A 449 39.80 -11.45 16.10
N PRO A 450 38.68 -11.96 15.56
CA PRO A 450 37.56 -12.45 16.35
C PRO A 450 37.95 -13.51 17.41
N SER A 451 39.06 -14.22 17.19
CA SER A 451 39.56 -15.30 18.06
C SER A 451 40.30 -14.79 19.29
N GLU A 452 40.82 -13.55 19.26
CA GLU A 452 41.62 -12.94 20.34
C GLU A 452 40.85 -11.85 21.11
N VAL A 453 39.57 -11.62 20.78
CA VAL A 453 38.77 -10.54 21.36
C VAL A 453 37.99 -11.02 22.60
N PRO A 454 38.25 -10.45 23.79
CA PRO A 454 37.68 -10.97 25.05
C PRO A 454 36.37 -10.30 25.50
N THR A 455 35.86 -9.25 24.84
CA THR A 455 34.63 -8.57 25.28
C THR A 455 33.44 -8.86 24.37
N ASP A 456 32.33 -9.28 24.96
CA ASP A 456 31.05 -9.56 24.25
C ASP A 456 30.57 -8.37 23.42
N ALA A 457 30.84 -7.15 23.91
CA ALA A 457 30.53 -5.90 23.22
C ALA A 457 31.21 -5.81 21.84
N MET A 458 32.49 -6.20 21.75
CA MET A 458 33.23 -6.15 20.49
C MET A 458 32.83 -7.31 19.57
N LEU A 459 32.52 -8.49 20.11
CA LEU A 459 31.97 -9.60 19.32
C LEU A 459 30.65 -9.18 18.64
N ALA A 460 29.76 -8.49 19.35
CA ALA A 460 28.52 -7.95 18.77
C ALA A 460 28.79 -6.92 17.65
N VAL A 461 29.82 -6.08 17.78
CA VAL A 461 30.24 -5.14 16.72
C VAL A 461 30.72 -5.89 15.48
N ILE A 462 31.57 -6.90 15.63
CA ILE A 462 32.09 -7.71 14.52
C ILE A 462 30.95 -8.42 13.79
N VAL A 463 29.98 -8.98 14.53
CA VAL A 463 28.78 -9.58 13.94
C VAL A 463 28.05 -8.57 13.06
N ASN A 464 27.71 -7.38 13.57
CA ASN A 464 26.97 -6.38 12.79
C ASN A 464 27.77 -5.82 11.59
N ALA A 465 29.10 -5.74 11.68
CA ALA A 465 29.94 -5.21 10.61
C ALA A 465 30.05 -6.16 9.41
N PHE A 466 30.06 -7.47 9.65
CA PHE A 466 30.37 -8.47 8.62
C PHE A 466 29.21 -9.40 8.26
N ILE A 467 28.10 -9.39 9.01
CA ILE A 467 26.92 -10.21 8.69
C ILE A 467 26.27 -9.73 7.37
N LYS A 468 26.41 -10.55 6.33
CA LYS A 468 25.93 -10.26 4.97
C LYS A 468 25.21 -11.45 4.38
N ASP A 469 24.19 -11.17 3.57
CA ASP A 469 23.57 -12.17 2.72
C ASP A 469 24.55 -12.53 1.58
N GLY A 470 25.18 -13.70 1.67
CA GLY A 470 25.90 -14.33 0.55
C GLY A 470 27.41 -14.11 0.43
N THR A 471 28.10 -13.44 1.37
CA THR A 471 29.58 -13.36 1.35
C THR A 471 30.26 -14.35 2.29
N GLN A 472 31.35 -14.98 1.84
CA GLN A 472 32.20 -15.93 2.57
C GLN A 472 33.05 -15.32 3.71
N ARG A 473 32.72 -14.12 4.20
CA ARG A 473 33.45 -13.53 5.33
C ARG A 473 33.12 -14.30 6.59
N LEU A 474 34.09 -15.08 7.07
CA LEU A 474 33.95 -15.99 8.20
C LEU A 474 34.06 -15.28 9.56
N GLU A 475 34.49 -14.02 9.58
CA GLU A 475 34.75 -13.26 10.80
C GLU A 475 33.51 -13.15 11.71
N TRP A 476 32.32 -12.93 11.12
CA TRP A 476 31.08 -12.91 11.89
C TRP A 476 30.69 -14.30 12.40
N LYS A 477 31.00 -15.38 11.66
CA LYS A 477 30.75 -16.75 12.10
C LYS A 477 31.64 -17.10 13.27
N THR A 478 32.94 -16.82 13.17
CA THR A 478 33.89 -17.00 14.28
C THR A 478 33.46 -16.22 15.53
N ALA A 479 32.99 -14.97 15.36
CA ALA A 479 32.47 -14.20 16.48
C ALA A 479 31.19 -14.81 17.09
N MET A 480 30.26 -15.29 16.26
CA MET A 480 29.07 -16.01 16.73
C MET A 480 29.41 -17.32 17.44
N ASP A 481 30.30 -18.12 16.87
CA ASP A 481 30.74 -19.40 17.43
C ASP A 481 31.46 -19.18 18.76
N SER A 482 32.29 -18.12 18.85
CA SER A 482 32.92 -17.69 20.11
C SER A 482 31.87 -17.39 21.18
N LEU A 483 30.84 -16.58 20.87
CA LEU A 483 29.73 -16.35 21.80
C LEU A 483 29.02 -17.66 22.17
N ILE A 484 28.58 -18.46 21.20
CA ILE A 484 27.83 -19.70 21.46
C ILE A 484 28.64 -20.69 22.30
N SER A 485 29.96 -20.77 22.09
CA SER A 485 30.85 -21.62 22.88
C SER A 485 30.84 -21.28 24.38
N GLN A 486 30.66 -20.00 24.74
CA GLN A 486 30.56 -19.57 26.14
C GLN A 486 29.36 -20.21 26.84
N LEU A 487 28.25 -20.43 26.13
CA LEU A 487 27.04 -21.06 26.66
C LEU A 487 27.24 -22.54 27.01
N ASN A 488 28.33 -23.15 26.55
CA ASN A 488 28.67 -24.55 26.74
C ASN A 488 30.03 -24.74 27.46
N ALA A 489 30.56 -23.70 28.10
CA ALA A 489 31.94 -23.69 28.63
C ALA A 489 32.14 -24.46 29.96
N GLU A 490 31.08 -24.97 30.60
CA GLU A 490 31.16 -25.65 31.90
C GLU A 490 31.14 -27.18 31.80
N GLY A 491 31.46 -27.84 32.92
CA GLY A 491 31.45 -29.30 33.04
C GLY A 491 30.07 -29.93 32.85
N VAL A 492 30.05 -31.25 32.78
CA VAL A 492 28.83 -32.03 32.58
C VAL A 492 28.20 -32.43 33.92
N PHE A 493 26.89 -32.26 34.05
CA PHE A 493 26.09 -32.74 35.18
C PHE A 493 25.09 -33.82 34.72
N TYR A 494 24.64 -34.67 35.65
CA TYR A 494 23.73 -35.79 35.39
C TYR A 494 22.39 -35.60 36.12
N PRO A 495 21.38 -34.96 35.48
CA PRO A 495 20.00 -35.02 35.96
C PRO A 495 19.41 -36.40 35.64
N GLY A 496 19.46 -37.31 36.63
CA GLY A 496 18.99 -38.69 36.46
C GLY A 496 19.91 -39.49 35.53
N GLU A 497 19.34 -40.15 34.51
CA GLU A 497 20.09 -40.93 33.51
C GLU A 497 20.62 -40.08 32.35
N HIS A 498 20.31 -38.78 32.32
CA HIS A 498 20.69 -37.91 31.21
C HIS A 498 21.95 -37.11 31.52
N LYS A 499 22.79 -36.91 30.50
CA LYS A 499 24.02 -36.13 30.55
C LYS A 499 23.72 -34.72 30.02
N THR A 500 23.98 -33.65 30.77
CA THR A 500 23.76 -32.25 30.31
C THR A 500 24.94 -31.35 30.67
N ILE A 501 25.12 -30.26 29.94
CA ILE A 501 26.15 -29.25 30.22
C ILE A 501 25.66 -28.33 31.34
N ALA A 502 26.44 -28.18 32.41
CA ALA A 502 26.02 -27.54 33.66
C ALA A 502 26.13 -26.01 33.66
N HIS A 503 25.92 -25.34 32.52
CA HIS A 503 25.99 -23.89 32.44
C HIS A 503 24.60 -23.24 32.55
N TYR A 504 24.43 -22.34 33.53
CA TYR A 504 23.12 -21.76 33.89
C TYR A 504 22.99 -20.26 33.61
N VAL A 505 24.05 -19.59 33.12
CA VAL A 505 24.05 -18.14 32.91
C VAL A 505 23.74 -17.82 31.44
N PRO A 506 22.49 -17.51 31.08
CA PRO A 506 22.15 -17.09 29.72
C PRO A 506 22.67 -15.68 29.40
N PHE A 507 22.74 -15.36 28.11
CA PHE A 507 23.09 -14.00 27.67
C PHE A 507 22.06 -12.96 28.11
N LYS A 508 22.57 -11.79 28.53
CA LYS A 508 21.76 -10.64 28.93
C LYS A 508 21.05 -10.04 27.72
N TYR A 509 19.84 -9.49 27.93
CA TYR A 509 19.07 -8.81 26.88
C TYR A 509 19.85 -7.70 26.17
N GLU A 510 20.71 -6.96 26.89
CA GLU A 510 21.55 -5.91 26.30
C GLU A 510 22.51 -6.44 25.22
N LEU A 511 23.12 -7.61 25.45
CA LEU A 511 23.99 -8.24 24.47
C LEU A 511 23.19 -8.75 23.27
N LEU A 512 22.06 -9.40 23.52
CA LEU A 512 21.18 -9.91 22.47
C LEU A 512 20.60 -8.78 21.61
N ALA A 513 20.26 -7.64 22.22
CA ALA A 513 19.83 -6.44 21.51
C ALA A 513 20.96 -5.85 20.64
N ALA A 514 22.21 -5.89 21.14
CA ALA A 514 23.38 -5.39 20.42
C ALA A 514 23.72 -6.19 19.15
N LEU A 515 23.28 -7.45 19.02
CA LEU A 515 23.48 -8.26 17.80
C LEU A 515 22.70 -7.75 16.58
N GLY A 516 21.71 -6.87 16.79
CA GLY A 516 20.84 -6.38 15.72
C GLY A 516 19.90 -7.45 15.16
N LEU A 517 19.01 -7.05 14.26
CA LEU A 517 17.93 -7.91 13.75
C LEU A 517 18.46 -9.17 13.05
N LYS A 518 19.48 -9.00 12.19
CA LYS A 518 20.08 -10.13 11.45
C LYS A 518 20.86 -11.05 12.38
N GLY A 519 21.63 -10.49 13.31
CA GLY A 519 22.42 -11.26 14.26
C GLY A 519 21.53 -12.07 15.20
N GLN A 520 20.43 -11.49 15.69
CA GLN A 520 19.44 -12.21 16.51
C GLN A 520 18.85 -13.41 15.78
N VAL A 521 18.40 -13.23 14.53
CA VAL A 521 17.85 -14.33 13.72
C VAL A 521 18.91 -15.41 13.46
N ALA A 522 20.14 -15.01 13.10
CA ALA A 522 21.23 -15.94 12.84
C ALA A 522 21.62 -16.73 14.09
N MET A 523 21.75 -16.06 15.25
CA MET A 523 22.05 -16.72 16.52
C MET A 523 20.94 -17.68 16.92
N LEU A 524 19.66 -17.29 16.82
CA LEU A 524 18.55 -18.19 17.14
C LEU A 524 18.56 -19.45 16.26
N GLN A 525 18.75 -19.27 14.94
CA GLN A 525 18.82 -20.41 14.01
C GLN A 525 20.00 -21.33 14.33
N GLN A 526 21.17 -20.78 14.66
CA GLN A 526 22.35 -21.57 15.01
C GLN A 526 22.14 -22.33 16.32
N LEU A 527 21.60 -21.67 17.36
CA LEU A 527 21.28 -22.32 18.64
C LEU A 527 20.30 -23.48 18.46
N LEU A 528 19.24 -23.30 17.67
CA LEU A 528 18.26 -24.36 17.38
C LEU A 528 18.91 -25.54 16.63
N GLN A 529 19.79 -25.25 15.68
CA GLN A 529 20.54 -26.27 14.94
C GLN A 529 21.48 -27.08 15.84
N ASP A 530 22.23 -26.39 16.71
CA ASP A 530 23.16 -27.01 17.65
C ASP A 530 22.43 -27.85 18.71
N MET A 531 21.29 -27.36 19.22
CA MET A 531 20.41 -28.13 20.10
C MET A 531 19.88 -29.39 19.42
N LYS A 532 19.46 -29.30 18.14
CA LYS A 532 19.04 -30.45 17.33
C LYS A 532 20.18 -31.46 17.16
N ALA A 533 21.40 -31.00 16.87
CA ALA A 533 22.57 -31.86 16.71
C ALA A 533 22.93 -32.59 18.03
N MET A 534 22.99 -31.87 19.15
CA MET A 534 23.31 -32.45 20.47
C MET A 534 22.26 -33.47 20.95
N THR A 535 20.99 -33.23 20.63
CA THR A 535 19.91 -34.16 21.01
C THR A 535 19.81 -35.39 20.11
N ASN A 536 20.36 -35.34 18.89
CA ASN A 536 20.40 -36.47 17.96
C ASN A 536 21.50 -37.48 18.29
N ASP A 537 22.62 -37.02 18.87
CA ASP A 537 23.73 -37.90 19.26
C ASP A 537 23.51 -38.45 20.69
N PRO A 538 23.26 -39.77 20.86
CA PRO A 538 23.06 -40.37 22.18
C PRO A 538 24.30 -40.30 23.08
N ASN A 539 25.49 -40.09 22.52
CA ASN A 539 26.75 -39.97 23.26
C ASN A 539 27.06 -38.51 23.68
N CYS A 540 26.37 -37.54 23.09
CA CYS A 540 26.56 -36.13 23.39
C CYS A 540 25.77 -35.72 24.65
N ALA A 541 26.25 -34.69 25.34
CA ALA A 541 25.49 -34.09 26.42
C ALA A 541 24.33 -33.26 25.84
N LEU A 542 23.18 -33.29 26.51
CA LEU A 542 22.06 -32.40 26.24
C LEU A 542 22.50 -30.93 26.37
N PRO A 543 21.86 -30.03 25.60
CA PRO A 543 22.16 -28.60 25.63
C PRO A 543 22.10 -28.02 27.05
N SER A 544 22.92 -26.99 27.30
CA SER A 544 22.92 -26.32 28.59
C SER A 544 21.61 -25.53 28.83
N PRO A 545 21.17 -25.38 30.09
CA PRO A 545 20.04 -24.52 30.43
C PRO A 545 20.22 -23.07 29.94
N ALA A 546 21.44 -22.53 29.98
CA ALA A 546 21.76 -21.20 29.48
C ALA A 546 21.48 -21.06 27.98
N MET A 547 21.74 -22.10 27.20
CA MET A 547 21.50 -22.11 25.75
C MET A 547 20.00 -22.06 25.43
N ILE A 548 19.20 -22.87 26.12
CA ILE A 548 17.73 -22.91 25.97
C ILE A 548 17.13 -21.56 26.36
N GLU A 549 17.53 -21.01 27.50
CA GLU A 549 17.04 -19.73 28.00
C GLU A 549 17.48 -18.56 27.09
N THR A 550 18.68 -18.62 26.50
CA THR A 550 19.13 -17.62 25.52
C THR A 550 18.30 -17.67 24.23
N ALA A 551 17.99 -18.86 23.72
CA ALA A 551 17.10 -19.03 22.57
C ALA A 551 15.67 -18.52 22.86
N ALA A 552 15.17 -18.75 24.08
CA ALA A 552 13.89 -18.20 24.52
C ALA A 552 13.89 -16.66 24.54
N ARG A 553 14.94 -16.04 25.11
CA ARG A 553 15.08 -14.57 25.14
C ARG A 553 15.14 -13.96 23.75
N LEU A 554 15.87 -14.60 22.81
CA LEU A 554 15.89 -14.20 21.41
C LEU A 554 14.51 -14.29 20.77
N SER A 555 13.75 -15.34 21.08
CA SER A 555 12.38 -15.51 20.59
C SER A 555 11.46 -14.39 21.06
N CYS A 556 11.60 -13.95 22.32
CA CYS A 556 10.83 -12.81 22.84
C CYS A 556 11.27 -11.45 22.26
N LEU A 557 12.55 -11.30 21.88
CA LEU A 557 13.09 -10.07 21.27
C LEU A 557 12.71 -9.93 19.80
N LEU A 558 12.56 -11.04 19.08
CA LEU A 558 12.11 -11.06 17.70
C LEU A 558 10.60 -10.78 17.64
N GLU A 559 10.22 -9.49 17.73
CA GLU A 559 8.84 -8.99 17.72
C GLU A 559 8.02 -9.33 16.44
N SER A 560 8.61 -9.99 15.44
CA SER A 560 7.93 -10.44 14.21
C SER A 560 7.41 -11.87 14.38
N ASP A 561 6.14 -12.01 14.72
CA ASP A 561 5.44 -13.29 14.90
C ASP A 561 5.61 -14.20 13.68
N ARG A 562 5.58 -13.61 12.48
CA ARG A 562 5.69 -14.38 11.23
C ARG A 562 7.10 -14.95 11.02
N THR A 563 8.13 -14.17 11.31
CA THR A 563 9.53 -14.62 11.16
C THR A 563 9.83 -15.71 12.18
N LEU A 564 9.40 -15.50 13.43
CA LEU A 564 9.57 -16.47 14.50
C LEU A 564 8.81 -17.77 14.18
N GLY A 565 7.54 -17.65 13.77
CA GLY A 565 6.71 -18.76 13.36
C GLY A 565 7.30 -19.55 12.20
N SER A 566 7.88 -18.90 11.19
CA SER A 566 8.51 -19.60 10.07
C SER A 566 9.80 -20.33 10.46
N ILE A 567 10.60 -19.76 11.37
CA ILE A 567 11.81 -20.44 11.90
C ILE A 567 11.41 -21.71 12.64
N PHE A 568 10.50 -21.61 13.62
CA PHE A 568 10.09 -22.79 14.40
C PHE A 568 9.35 -23.82 13.54
N ALA A 569 8.45 -23.40 12.64
CA ALA A 569 7.76 -24.32 11.73
C ALA A 569 8.75 -25.13 10.89
N ARG A 570 9.81 -24.50 10.36
CA ARG A 570 10.86 -25.19 9.61
C ARG A 570 11.52 -26.31 10.45
N PHE A 571 11.93 -26.00 11.68
CA PHE A 571 12.56 -27.00 12.55
C PHE A 571 11.61 -28.12 12.97
N VAL A 572 10.32 -27.83 13.17
CA VAL A 572 9.29 -28.85 13.47
C VAL A 572 9.03 -29.74 12.25
N ASP A 573 8.95 -29.16 11.05
CA ASP A 573 8.72 -29.90 9.80
C ASP A 573 9.91 -30.82 9.46
N GLU A 574 11.15 -30.36 9.64
CA GLU A 574 12.34 -31.19 9.46
C GLU A 574 12.35 -32.40 10.40
N GLN A 575 11.93 -32.24 11.66
CA GLN A 575 11.84 -33.34 12.64
C GLN A 575 10.77 -34.38 12.28
N ARG A 576 9.72 -33.99 11.55
CA ARG A 576 8.71 -34.94 11.07
C ARG A 576 9.27 -35.87 9.99
N VAL A 577 10.27 -35.41 9.23
CA VAL A 577 10.89 -36.15 8.11
C VAL A 577 12.04 -37.04 8.57
N ASP A 578 12.88 -36.56 9.50
CA ASP A 578 14.11 -37.27 9.96
C ASP A 578 13.84 -38.42 10.95
N GLY A 579 12.58 -38.64 11.35
CA GLY A 579 12.21 -39.53 12.46
C GLY A 579 12.15 -38.77 13.79
N SER A 580 11.23 -39.16 14.68
CA SER A 580 10.87 -38.36 15.85
C SER A 580 11.98 -38.30 16.91
N ASN A 581 12.82 -37.27 16.90
CA ASN A 581 13.61 -36.92 18.08
C ASN A 581 12.70 -36.27 19.14
N PHE A 582 12.12 -37.12 19.99
CA PHE A 582 11.25 -36.69 21.08
C PHE A 582 11.94 -35.73 22.06
N ARG A 583 13.28 -35.80 22.21
CA ARG A 583 14.02 -34.95 23.15
C ARG A 583 14.09 -33.50 22.67
N PHE A 584 14.39 -33.29 21.39
CA PHE A 584 14.41 -31.93 20.82
C PHE A 584 13.01 -31.30 20.84
N MET A 585 11.99 -32.06 20.44
CA MET A 585 10.60 -31.60 20.48
C MET A 585 10.11 -31.30 21.90
N TYR A 586 10.55 -32.09 22.89
CA TYR A 586 10.25 -31.82 24.30
C TYR A 586 10.85 -30.47 24.74
N ILE A 587 12.14 -30.24 24.47
CA ILE A 587 12.82 -28.98 24.81
C ILE A 587 12.12 -27.78 24.15
N LEU A 588 11.78 -27.89 22.86
CA LEU A 588 11.05 -26.82 22.15
C LEU A 588 9.67 -26.55 22.77
N THR A 589 8.92 -27.61 23.10
CA THR A 589 7.58 -27.47 23.67
C THR A 589 7.65 -26.84 25.06
N GLU A 590 8.60 -27.26 25.89
CA GLU A 590 8.83 -26.70 27.22
C GLU A 590 9.24 -25.22 27.14
N MET A 591 10.22 -24.90 26.27
CA MET A 591 10.69 -23.54 26.03
C MET A 591 9.52 -22.62 25.61
N MET A 592 8.73 -23.04 24.62
CA MET A 592 7.61 -22.24 24.13
C MET A 592 6.55 -22.03 25.21
N THR A 593 6.19 -23.10 25.94
CA THR A 593 5.13 -23.07 26.96
C THR A 593 5.51 -22.20 28.16
N PHE A 594 6.73 -22.35 28.67
CA PHE A 594 7.13 -21.72 29.94
C PHE A 594 7.91 -20.42 29.78
N ARG A 595 8.39 -20.08 28.58
CA ARG A 595 9.21 -18.88 28.36
C ARG A 595 8.66 -17.93 27.31
N CYS A 596 8.04 -18.43 26.23
CA CYS A 596 7.57 -17.57 25.14
C CYS A 596 6.10 -17.14 25.28
N PHE A 597 5.19 -18.02 25.69
CA PHE A 597 3.74 -17.73 25.73
C PHE A 597 3.23 -17.09 27.04
N ASN A 598 4.03 -17.09 28.11
CA ASN A 598 3.66 -16.56 29.44
C ASN A 598 4.26 -15.15 29.73
N GLN A 599 4.77 -14.45 28.70
CA GLN A 599 5.32 -13.07 28.76
C GLN A 599 4.68 -12.20 27.68
#